data_AF-T2SCA8-F1
#
_entry.id   AF-T2SCA8-F1
#
_cell.length_a   1.000
_cell.length_b   1.000
_cell.length_c   1.000
_cell.angle_alpha   90.00
_cell.angle_beta   90.00
_cell.angle_gamma   90.00
#
_symmetry.space_group_name_H-M   'P 1'
#
loop_
_entity.id
_entity.type
_entity.pdbx_description
1 polymer ?
#
loop_
_entity_poly.entity_id
_entity_poly.type
_entity_poly.pdbx_seq_one_letter_code
_entity_poly.pdbx_strand_id
1 'polypeptide(L)'
;MFDSFGEFLGYKTFEPIVDKVKNINEWFKAYKDKQDYLGILVCDAPDFSHQDTNYLQNHKGTSHLHYENLTPTNLLIGAIYFSVRHCIKATWQNDRDQFYAPYDNAWQNDNEFKNNALIFMLFHTQNRITTTQGTNHFIPFSEIEVGPKERYESHALLDFLKGKNKEEGENLFLSAKKENKPLEFSPSALKALDAGREIYRYYHAKDFTNAPYNANASLYDIKEFFQGRNDQGKLNRPTKAKDEYYKQLYANLQDALKDLAKEIQPKVYEYGFLRE
;
A
#
# COMPACT_ATOMS: atom_id res chain seq x y z
N MET A 1 -20.69 16.65 -18.38
CA MET A 1 -20.31 16.61 -16.96
C MET A 1 -20.53 17.99 -16.39
N PHE A 2 -21.04 18.08 -15.16
CA PHE A 2 -21.31 19.35 -14.47
C PHE A 2 -20.77 19.26 -13.05
N ASP A 3 -20.21 20.34 -12.53
CA ASP A 3 -19.71 20.36 -11.16
C ASP A 3 -20.82 20.37 -10.10
N SER A 4 -20.45 20.40 -8.81
CA SER A 4 -21.42 20.47 -7.70
C SER A 4 -22.23 21.77 -7.67
N PHE A 5 -21.86 22.78 -8.44
CA PHE A 5 -22.54 24.06 -8.58
C PHE A 5 -23.35 24.15 -9.90
N GLY A 6 -23.31 23.11 -10.74
CA GLY A 6 -24.00 23.05 -12.02
C GLY A 6 -23.22 23.67 -13.19
N GLU A 7 -21.93 23.99 -13.02
CA GLU A 7 -21.08 24.52 -14.09
C GLU A 7 -20.66 23.40 -15.05
N PHE A 8 -20.74 23.65 -16.36
CA PHE A 8 -20.40 22.66 -17.38
C PHE A 8 -18.88 22.42 -17.43
N LEU A 9 -18.46 21.17 -17.18
CA LEU A 9 -17.06 20.75 -17.18
C LEU A 9 -16.60 20.08 -18.49
N GLY A 10 -17.50 19.92 -19.46
CA GLY A 10 -17.21 19.21 -20.71
C GLY A 10 -17.96 17.88 -20.88
N TYR A 11 -17.69 17.19 -21.98
CA TYR A 11 -18.25 15.88 -22.28
C TYR A 11 -17.28 14.78 -21.83
N LYS A 12 -17.81 13.72 -21.21
CA LYS A 12 -17.03 12.51 -20.88
C LYS A 12 -17.55 11.38 -21.74
N THR A 13 -16.69 10.86 -22.60
CA THR A 13 -17.03 9.77 -23.51
C THR A 13 -16.59 8.46 -22.88
N PHE A 14 -17.52 7.55 -22.65
CA PHE A 14 -17.20 6.18 -22.24
C PHE A 14 -17.03 5.33 -23.50
N GLU A 15 -15.95 5.54 -24.25
CA GLU A 15 -15.59 4.58 -25.29
C GLU A 15 -15.03 3.33 -24.61
N PRO A 16 -15.57 2.13 -24.86
CA PRO A 16 -15.01 0.91 -24.31
C PRO A 16 -13.64 0.67 -24.95
N ILE A 17 -12.57 1.11 -24.29
CA ILE A 17 -11.22 0.60 -24.55
C ILE A 17 -11.13 -0.89 -24.12
N VAL A 18 -12.13 -1.35 -23.35
CA VAL A 18 -12.30 -2.68 -22.74
C VAL A 18 -12.01 -3.83 -23.72
N ASP A 19 -12.34 -3.71 -25.01
CA ASP A 19 -12.14 -4.79 -25.98
C ASP A 19 -10.74 -4.81 -26.62
N LYS A 20 -9.91 -3.77 -26.40
CA LYS A 20 -8.59 -3.63 -27.06
C LYS A 20 -7.41 -3.65 -26.08
N VAL A 21 -7.66 -3.45 -24.79
CA VAL A 21 -6.61 -3.27 -23.79
C VAL A 21 -6.94 -4.08 -22.55
N LYS A 22 -5.95 -4.85 -22.09
CA LYS A 22 -6.06 -5.61 -20.85
C LYS A 22 -6.30 -4.67 -19.67
N ASN A 23 -7.19 -5.04 -18.76
CA ASN A 23 -7.37 -4.29 -17.52
C ASN A 23 -6.21 -4.56 -16.54
N ILE A 24 -6.11 -3.75 -15.48
CA ILE A 24 -5.02 -3.89 -14.49
C ILE A 24 -5.06 -5.25 -13.75
N ASN A 25 -6.24 -5.87 -13.59
CA ASN A 25 -6.35 -7.20 -12.98
C ASN A 25 -5.70 -8.27 -13.88
N GLU A 26 -5.94 -8.21 -15.19
CA GLU A 26 -5.31 -9.09 -16.18
C GLU A 26 -3.81 -8.87 -16.28
N TRP A 27 -3.35 -7.63 -16.16
CA TRP A 27 -1.92 -7.33 -16.04
C TRP A 27 -1.33 -7.99 -14.79
N PHE A 28 -1.95 -7.84 -13.62
CA PHE A 28 -1.47 -8.42 -12.37
C PHE A 28 -1.40 -9.96 -12.42
N LYS A 29 -2.35 -10.61 -13.11
CA LYS A 29 -2.38 -12.09 -13.27
C LYS A 29 -1.08 -12.67 -13.85
N ALA A 30 -0.35 -11.91 -14.67
CA ALA A 30 0.91 -12.35 -15.26
C ALA A 30 2.06 -12.46 -14.24
N TYR A 31 1.91 -11.87 -13.05
CA TYR A 31 2.93 -11.79 -11.99
C TYR A 31 2.54 -12.66 -10.78
N LYS A 32 1.57 -13.57 -10.93
CA LYS A 32 1.20 -14.49 -9.86
C LYS A 32 2.33 -15.44 -9.55
N ASP A 33 2.54 -15.64 -8.27
CA ASP A 33 3.51 -16.57 -7.73
C ASP A 33 2.80 -17.56 -6.79
N LYS A 34 3.33 -18.77 -6.71
CA LYS A 34 2.85 -19.87 -5.86
C LYS A 34 3.69 -20.07 -4.59
N GLN A 35 4.73 -19.25 -4.40
CA GLN A 35 5.51 -19.22 -3.17
C GLN A 35 4.68 -18.82 -1.94
N ASP A 36 5.27 -19.01 -0.77
CA ASP A 36 4.73 -18.50 0.48
C ASP A 36 4.53 -16.98 0.39
N TYR A 37 3.36 -16.55 0.83
CA TYR A 37 2.92 -15.18 0.71
C TYR A 37 3.18 -14.40 2.00
N LEU A 38 3.56 -13.14 1.84
CA LEU A 38 3.73 -12.16 2.91
C LEU A 38 2.37 -11.60 3.37
N GLY A 39 1.41 -11.57 2.44
CA GLY A 39 0.02 -11.15 2.67
C GLY A 39 -0.79 -11.33 1.40
N ILE A 40 -2.05 -10.91 1.43
CA ILE A 40 -2.96 -11.01 0.30
C ILE A 40 -3.48 -9.64 -0.10
N LEU A 41 -3.34 -9.34 -1.38
CA LEU A 41 -3.99 -8.23 -2.05
C LEU A 41 -5.40 -8.69 -2.45
N VAL A 42 -6.41 -8.07 -1.85
CA VAL A 42 -7.81 -8.27 -2.20
C VAL A 42 -8.18 -7.25 -3.26
N CYS A 43 -8.90 -7.69 -4.29
CA CYS A 43 -9.41 -6.80 -5.33
C CYS A 43 -10.72 -7.32 -5.94
N ASP A 44 -11.38 -6.45 -6.71
CA ASP A 44 -12.58 -6.75 -7.49
C ASP A 44 -12.50 -6.02 -8.84
N ALA A 45 -13.60 -5.48 -9.36
CA ALA A 45 -13.60 -4.67 -10.56
C ALA A 45 -12.54 -3.55 -10.51
N PRO A 46 -11.76 -3.37 -11.60
CA PRO A 46 -10.63 -2.45 -11.64
C PRO A 46 -11.08 -1.02 -11.95
N ASP A 47 -11.96 -0.44 -11.13
CA ASP A 47 -12.46 0.91 -11.31
C ASP A 47 -12.54 1.71 -10.00
N PHE A 48 -12.87 2.99 -10.11
CA PHE A 48 -13.01 3.89 -8.97
C PHE A 48 -14.19 3.55 -8.04
N SER A 49 -15.25 2.91 -8.55
CA SER A 49 -16.42 2.54 -7.75
C SER A 49 -16.15 1.35 -6.82
N HIS A 50 -15.12 0.57 -7.10
CA HIS A 50 -14.68 -0.58 -6.30
C HIS A 50 -13.31 -0.35 -5.65
N GLN A 51 -12.93 0.89 -5.31
CA GLN A 51 -11.68 1.15 -4.57
C GLN A 51 -11.68 0.53 -3.17
N ASP A 52 -12.84 0.45 -2.53
CA ASP A 52 -13.02 -0.04 -1.16
C ASP A 52 -12.71 -1.54 -1.01
N THR A 53 -12.78 -2.28 -2.13
CA THR A 53 -12.45 -3.70 -2.25
C THR A 53 -10.98 -3.94 -2.62
N ASN A 54 -10.18 -2.87 -2.78
CA ASN A 54 -8.73 -2.93 -2.96
C ASN A 54 -8.00 -2.74 -1.62
N TYR A 55 -7.58 -3.80 -0.96
CA TYR A 55 -6.93 -3.70 0.35
C TYR A 55 -6.01 -4.89 0.64
N LEU A 56 -5.10 -4.75 1.61
CA LEU A 56 -4.26 -5.85 2.08
C LEU A 56 -4.86 -6.53 3.30
N GLN A 57 -4.73 -7.84 3.39
CA GLN A 57 -5.09 -8.63 4.57
C GLN A 57 -4.14 -9.82 4.76
N ASN A 58 -4.12 -10.43 5.95
CA ASN A 58 -3.17 -11.50 6.26
C ASN A 58 -3.42 -12.77 5.45
N HIS A 59 -4.66 -13.27 5.43
CA HIS A 59 -5.00 -14.57 4.85
C HIS A 59 -6.17 -14.48 3.87
N LYS A 60 -6.44 -15.55 3.12
CA LYS A 60 -7.50 -15.57 2.12
C LYS A 60 -8.87 -15.49 2.79
N GLY A 61 -9.74 -14.61 2.29
CA GLY A 61 -11.12 -14.51 2.75
C GLY A 61 -12.04 -15.53 2.07
N THR A 62 -13.33 -15.47 2.41
CA THR A 62 -14.37 -16.38 1.89
C THR A 62 -15.37 -15.70 0.95
N SER A 63 -15.17 -14.41 0.64
CA SER A 63 -16.05 -13.66 -0.27
C SER A 63 -15.83 -14.06 -1.73
N HIS A 64 -16.67 -13.53 -2.63
CA HIS A 64 -16.54 -13.63 -4.08
C HIS A 64 -15.40 -12.76 -4.65
N LEU A 65 -14.73 -11.96 -3.81
CA LEU A 65 -13.61 -11.10 -4.20
C LEU A 65 -12.42 -11.92 -4.72
N HIS A 66 -11.56 -11.27 -5.49
CA HIS A 66 -10.30 -11.83 -5.92
C HIS A 66 -9.26 -11.69 -4.80
N TYR A 67 -8.47 -12.75 -4.62
CA TYR A 67 -7.43 -12.84 -3.60
C TYR A 67 -6.13 -13.21 -4.28
N GLU A 68 -5.18 -12.29 -4.22
CA GLU A 68 -3.89 -12.45 -4.86
C GLU A 68 -2.76 -12.45 -3.84
N ASN A 69 -1.95 -13.51 -3.87
CA ASN A 69 -0.81 -13.66 -2.97
C ASN A 69 0.27 -12.62 -3.30
N LEU A 70 0.70 -11.87 -2.30
CA LEU A 70 1.89 -11.04 -2.37
C LEU A 70 3.08 -11.85 -1.84
N THR A 71 4.03 -12.12 -2.70
CA THR A 71 5.27 -12.83 -2.39
C THR A 71 6.45 -11.86 -2.55
N PRO A 72 7.67 -12.22 -2.10
CA PRO A 72 8.85 -11.40 -2.35
C PRO A 72 9.10 -11.09 -3.84
N THR A 73 8.69 -11.96 -4.76
CA THR A 73 8.93 -11.79 -6.21
C THR A 73 7.97 -10.82 -6.88
N ASN A 74 6.74 -10.70 -6.38
CA ASN A 74 5.71 -9.84 -6.96
C ASN A 74 5.31 -8.64 -6.08
N LEU A 75 5.96 -8.47 -4.92
CA LEU A 75 5.65 -7.42 -3.94
C LEU A 75 5.59 -6.01 -4.56
N LEU A 76 6.54 -5.65 -5.42
CA LEU A 76 6.55 -4.35 -6.09
C LEU A 76 5.42 -4.20 -7.11
N ILE A 77 5.04 -5.29 -7.77
CA ILE A 77 3.90 -5.29 -8.70
C ILE A 77 2.60 -5.08 -7.93
N GLY A 78 2.46 -5.75 -6.78
CA GLY A 78 1.34 -5.55 -5.84
C GLY A 78 1.28 -4.14 -5.29
N ALA A 79 2.45 -3.58 -4.95
CA ALA A 79 2.55 -2.20 -4.49
C ALA A 79 2.14 -1.18 -5.55
N ILE A 80 2.55 -1.38 -6.81
CA ILE A 80 2.10 -0.55 -7.94
C ILE A 80 0.59 -0.67 -8.09
N TYR A 81 0.05 -1.90 -8.23
CA TYR A 81 -1.38 -2.16 -8.36
C TYR A 81 -2.18 -1.45 -7.26
N PHE A 82 -1.74 -1.62 -6.00
CA PHE A 82 -2.41 -1.03 -4.85
C PHE A 82 -2.36 0.51 -4.91
N SER A 83 -1.19 1.07 -5.18
CA SER A 83 -0.95 2.51 -5.10
C SER A 83 -1.61 3.28 -6.23
N VAL A 84 -1.55 2.80 -7.48
CA VAL A 84 -2.20 3.48 -8.61
C VAL A 84 -3.71 3.56 -8.41
N ARG A 85 -4.30 2.58 -7.72
CA ARG A 85 -5.73 2.55 -7.38
C ARG A 85 -6.10 3.42 -6.18
N HIS A 86 -5.15 3.92 -5.39
CA HIS A 86 -5.43 4.66 -4.14
C HIS A 86 -4.81 6.07 -4.09
N CYS A 87 -3.81 6.37 -4.93
CA CYS A 87 -3.16 7.68 -4.93
C CYS A 87 -4.07 8.78 -5.50
N ILE A 88 -5.06 8.41 -6.31
CA ILE A 88 -6.11 9.31 -6.81
C ILE A 88 -7.40 9.01 -6.04
N LYS A 89 -7.92 10.03 -5.39
CA LYS A 89 -9.16 9.92 -4.62
C LYS A 89 -10.35 9.68 -5.55
N ALA A 90 -11.19 8.70 -5.23
CA ALA A 90 -12.50 8.57 -5.86
C ALA A 90 -13.36 9.82 -5.64
N THR A 91 -13.93 10.32 -6.72
CA THR A 91 -14.84 11.45 -6.80
C THR A 91 -15.94 11.10 -7.79
N TRP A 92 -17.00 11.90 -7.83
CA TRP A 92 -18.04 11.72 -8.84
C TRP A 92 -17.52 11.97 -10.28
N GLN A 93 -16.41 12.71 -10.45
CA GLN A 93 -15.83 13.01 -11.76
C GLN A 93 -15.13 11.82 -12.39
N ASN A 94 -14.42 11.03 -11.57
CA ASN A 94 -13.71 9.83 -11.99
C ASN A 94 -14.50 8.55 -11.70
N ASP A 95 -15.79 8.68 -11.36
CA ASP A 95 -16.65 7.52 -11.19
C ASP A 95 -16.64 6.66 -12.44
N ARG A 96 -16.52 5.34 -12.23
CA ARG A 96 -16.41 4.29 -13.26
C ARG A 96 -15.19 4.34 -14.18
N ASP A 97 -14.24 5.26 -13.97
CA ASP A 97 -12.98 5.21 -14.73
C ASP A 97 -12.25 3.90 -14.43
N GLN A 98 -11.86 3.23 -15.51
CA GLN A 98 -11.25 1.91 -15.46
C GLN A 98 -9.74 2.03 -15.37
N PHE A 99 -9.12 1.14 -14.59
CA PHE A 99 -7.68 0.98 -14.51
C PHE A 99 -7.20 -0.09 -15.50
N TYR A 100 -6.15 0.24 -16.26
CA TYR A 100 -5.66 -0.58 -17.35
C TYR A 100 -4.27 -1.17 -17.06
N ALA A 101 -3.89 -2.15 -17.87
CA ALA A 101 -2.49 -2.53 -18.02
C ALA A 101 -1.67 -1.32 -18.50
N PRO A 102 -0.39 -1.22 -18.07
CA PRO A 102 0.47 -0.14 -18.53
C PRO A 102 0.65 -0.19 -20.05
N TYR A 103 0.97 0.95 -20.66
CA TYR A 103 1.19 1.04 -22.11
C TYR A 103 2.26 0.08 -22.60
N ASP A 104 3.35 -0.01 -21.85
CA ASP A 104 4.51 -0.86 -22.15
C ASP A 104 5.30 -1.20 -20.86
N ASN A 105 6.57 -1.55 -21.03
CA ASN A 105 7.47 -1.93 -19.92
C ASN A 105 8.31 -0.76 -19.38
N ALA A 106 8.06 0.51 -19.77
CA ALA A 106 8.87 1.65 -19.34
C ALA A 106 8.92 1.81 -17.82
N TRP A 107 7.79 1.57 -17.13
CA TRP A 107 7.69 1.58 -15.66
C TRP A 107 8.66 0.61 -14.97
N GLN A 108 9.12 -0.45 -15.64
CA GLN A 108 10.03 -1.44 -15.05
C GLN A 108 11.38 -0.83 -14.69
N ASN A 109 11.81 0.20 -15.43
CA ASN A 109 13.07 0.89 -15.20
C ASN A 109 12.95 2.07 -14.22
N ASP A 110 11.72 2.47 -13.85
CA ASP A 110 11.48 3.54 -12.88
C ASP A 110 11.48 2.97 -11.44
N ASN A 111 12.67 2.87 -10.86
CA ASN A 111 12.83 2.40 -9.48
C ASN A 111 12.19 3.36 -8.47
N GLU A 112 12.21 4.66 -8.72
CA GLU A 112 11.61 5.66 -7.83
C GLU A 112 10.10 5.44 -7.74
N PHE A 113 9.40 5.31 -8.87
CA PHE A 113 7.97 5.00 -8.93
C PHE A 113 7.63 3.71 -8.18
N LYS A 114 8.37 2.62 -8.42
CA LYS A 114 8.15 1.32 -7.75
C LYS A 114 8.33 1.43 -6.24
N ASN A 115 9.36 2.13 -5.79
CA ASN A 115 9.67 2.26 -4.37
C ASN A 115 8.68 3.22 -3.67
N ASN A 116 8.28 4.30 -4.33
CA ASN A 116 7.23 5.19 -3.87
C ASN A 116 5.91 4.45 -3.69
N ALA A 117 5.54 3.60 -4.66
CA ALA A 117 4.36 2.76 -4.56
C ALA A 117 4.45 1.77 -3.38
N LEU A 118 5.62 1.19 -3.11
CA LEU A 118 5.81 0.32 -1.96
C LEU A 118 5.57 1.08 -0.64
N ILE A 119 6.19 2.25 -0.48
CA ILE A 119 6.03 3.05 0.74
C ILE A 119 4.59 3.52 0.92
N PHE A 120 3.95 3.95 -0.16
CA PHE A 120 2.54 4.35 -0.12
C PHE A 120 1.66 3.18 0.34
N MET A 121 1.81 2.00 -0.26
CA MET A 121 1.06 0.80 0.14
C MET A 121 1.23 0.44 1.62
N LEU A 122 2.46 0.50 2.14
CA LEU A 122 2.77 0.10 3.52
C LEU A 122 2.01 0.93 4.55
N PHE A 123 1.91 2.24 4.35
CA PHE A 123 1.29 3.15 5.32
C PHE A 123 -0.13 3.59 4.96
N HIS A 124 -0.65 3.18 3.80
CA HIS A 124 -2.01 3.51 3.39
C HIS A 124 -3.06 2.87 4.32
N THR A 125 -4.19 3.53 4.50
CA THR A 125 -5.26 3.06 5.41
C THR A 125 -5.92 1.75 4.99
N GLN A 126 -5.79 1.37 3.71
CA GLN A 126 -6.27 0.10 3.16
C GLN A 126 -5.24 -1.04 3.30
N ASN A 127 -4.08 -0.79 3.91
CA ASN A 127 -3.29 -1.87 4.47
C ASN A 127 -3.93 -2.31 5.79
N ARG A 128 -4.62 -3.45 5.78
CA ARG A 128 -5.35 -4.00 6.94
C ARG A 128 -4.67 -5.22 7.56
N ILE A 129 -3.37 -5.41 7.27
CA ILE A 129 -2.56 -6.42 7.95
C ILE A 129 -2.65 -6.17 9.45
N THR A 130 -2.93 -7.22 10.22
CA THR A 130 -3.06 -7.19 11.68
C THR A 130 -2.46 -8.45 12.27
N THR A 131 -1.81 -8.30 13.41
CA THR A 131 -1.26 -9.44 14.17
C THR A 131 -2.34 -10.36 14.73
N THR A 132 -3.59 -9.89 14.82
CA THR A 132 -4.73 -10.72 15.25
C THR A 132 -5.10 -11.80 14.25
N GLN A 133 -4.69 -11.64 12.98
CA GLN A 133 -5.02 -12.56 11.89
C GLN A 133 -3.82 -13.35 11.39
N GLY A 134 -2.61 -13.16 11.93
CA GLY A 134 -1.42 -13.90 11.52
C GLY A 134 -0.14 -13.08 11.65
N THR A 135 0.99 -13.67 11.29
CA THR A 135 2.30 -13.01 11.35
C THR A 135 2.32 -11.75 10.47
N ASN A 136 2.87 -10.66 11.02
CA ASN A 136 3.06 -9.42 10.28
C ASN A 136 4.41 -9.41 9.59
N HIS A 137 4.39 -9.51 8.26
CA HIS A 137 5.59 -9.48 7.42
C HIS A 137 5.95 -8.07 6.92
N PHE A 138 5.12 -7.05 7.18
CA PHE A 138 5.17 -5.73 6.54
C PHE A 138 5.73 -4.63 7.46
N ILE A 139 6.59 -4.96 8.42
CA ILE A 139 7.27 -3.96 9.27
C ILE A 139 8.48 -3.41 8.49
N PRO A 140 8.51 -2.10 8.13
CA PRO A 140 9.57 -1.54 7.29
C PRO A 140 10.78 -1.03 8.08
N PHE A 141 10.79 -1.20 9.40
CA PHE A 141 11.83 -0.68 10.30
C PHE A 141 12.51 -1.80 11.08
N SER A 142 13.83 -1.74 11.21
CA SER A 142 14.58 -2.68 12.05
C SER A 142 14.32 -2.47 13.54
N GLU A 143 14.62 -3.48 14.37
CA GLU A 143 14.49 -3.35 15.82
C GLU A 143 15.37 -2.22 16.38
N ILE A 144 16.52 -1.94 15.77
CA ILE A 144 17.41 -0.83 16.17
C ILE A 144 16.73 0.52 15.93
N GLU A 145 15.96 0.64 14.85
CA GLU A 145 15.32 1.90 14.48
C GLU A 145 14.16 2.27 15.39
N VAL A 146 13.39 1.30 15.88
CA VAL A 146 12.14 1.55 16.63
C VAL A 146 12.13 1.00 18.05
N GLY A 147 13.14 0.23 18.45
CA GLY A 147 13.37 -0.22 19.83
C GLY A 147 12.23 -1.08 20.42
N PRO A 148 11.76 -2.15 19.75
CA PRO A 148 10.82 -3.06 20.37
C PRO A 148 11.47 -3.78 21.56
N LYS A 149 10.65 -4.20 22.54
CA LYS A 149 11.07 -4.93 23.74
C LYS A 149 11.36 -6.40 23.45
N GLU A 150 10.89 -6.91 22.31
CA GLU A 150 11.04 -8.29 21.84
C GLU A 150 11.46 -8.31 20.37
N ARG A 151 11.99 -9.45 19.91
CA ARG A 151 12.43 -9.64 18.51
C ARG A 151 11.23 -9.82 17.59
N TYR A 152 11.33 -9.37 16.34
CA TYR A 152 10.29 -9.65 15.36
C TYR A 152 10.22 -11.13 14.99
N GLU A 153 9.00 -11.60 14.75
CA GLU A 153 8.71 -12.92 14.20
C GLU A 153 9.07 -13.03 12.72
N SER A 154 9.06 -11.91 11.99
CA SER A 154 9.44 -11.87 10.58
C SER A 154 10.29 -10.66 10.21
N HIS A 155 11.37 -10.93 9.47
CA HIS A 155 12.23 -9.93 8.86
C HIS A 155 12.02 -9.83 7.34
N ALA A 156 10.95 -10.44 6.79
CA ALA A 156 10.77 -10.62 5.35
C ALA A 156 10.84 -9.31 4.53
N LEU A 157 10.11 -8.27 4.96
CA LEU A 157 10.18 -6.96 4.30
C LEU A 157 11.55 -6.30 4.51
N LEU A 158 12.17 -6.42 5.68
CA LEU A 158 13.50 -5.85 5.94
C LEU A 158 14.58 -6.48 5.06
N ASP A 159 14.53 -7.80 4.89
CA ASP A 159 15.45 -8.52 4.01
C ASP A 159 15.17 -8.19 2.54
N PHE A 160 13.90 -7.98 2.16
CA PHE A 160 13.53 -7.46 0.84
C PHE A 160 14.14 -6.07 0.59
N LEU A 161 13.96 -5.13 1.52
CA LEU A 161 14.48 -3.75 1.42
C LEU A 161 16.02 -3.68 1.37
N LYS A 162 16.70 -4.62 2.04
CA LYS A 162 18.16 -4.79 2.01
C LYS A 162 18.66 -5.49 0.74
N GLY A 163 17.77 -5.96 -0.13
CA GLY A 163 18.11 -6.68 -1.36
C GLY A 163 18.63 -8.10 -1.13
N LYS A 164 18.34 -8.72 0.03
CA LYS A 164 18.82 -10.07 0.38
C LYS A 164 18.02 -11.21 -0.28
N ASN A 165 16.78 -10.98 -0.70
CA ASN A 165 15.89 -12.02 -1.25
C ASN A 165 16.15 -12.34 -2.73
N LYS A 166 17.41 -12.34 -3.18
CA LYS A 166 17.82 -12.60 -4.56
C LYS A 166 18.42 -13.99 -4.74
N GLU A 167 17.74 -15.05 -4.28
CA GLU A 167 18.09 -16.43 -4.62
C GLU A 167 17.15 -17.01 -5.69
N GLU A 168 17.78 -17.42 -6.79
CA GLU A 168 17.46 -18.49 -7.76
C GLU A 168 15.99 -18.76 -8.14
N GLY A 169 15.31 -17.75 -8.69
CA GLY A 169 14.12 -17.95 -9.52
C GLY A 169 14.28 -17.21 -10.84
N GLU A 170 14.47 -17.93 -11.93
CA GLU A 170 14.34 -17.35 -13.27
C GLU A 170 12.91 -16.80 -13.43
N ASN A 171 12.84 -15.54 -13.85
CA ASN A 171 11.67 -14.66 -14.02
C ASN A 171 11.35 -13.79 -12.80
N LEU A 172 11.60 -12.47 -12.94
CA LEU A 172 10.65 -11.35 -12.67
C LEU A 172 11.28 -9.97 -12.40
N PHE A 173 12.56 -9.76 -12.76
CA PHE A 173 13.08 -8.42 -13.09
C PHE A 173 13.88 -8.52 -14.39
N LEU A 174 13.17 -8.49 -15.52
CA LEU A 174 13.82 -8.60 -16.82
C LEU A 174 14.61 -7.31 -17.11
N SER A 175 15.92 -7.50 -17.26
CA SER A 175 16.96 -6.56 -17.69
C SER A 175 17.36 -5.43 -16.73
N ALA A 176 18.35 -5.69 -15.88
CA ALA A 176 19.72 -5.17 -16.01
C ALA A 176 20.46 -5.21 -14.65
N LYS A 177 21.55 -6.00 -14.61
CA LYS A 177 22.55 -6.10 -13.54
C LYS A 177 22.05 -6.47 -12.13
N LYS A 178 22.54 -7.62 -11.65
CA LYS A 178 22.55 -8.03 -10.24
C LYS A 178 23.35 -7.01 -9.41
N GLU A 179 22.75 -5.89 -9.06
CA GLU A 179 23.30 -4.98 -8.05
C GLU A 179 22.53 -5.19 -6.74
N ASN A 180 23.23 -5.67 -5.71
CA ASN A 180 22.75 -5.71 -4.32
C ASN A 180 22.81 -4.31 -3.71
N LYS A 181 22.15 -3.35 -4.36
CA LYS A 181 22.00 -1.98 -3.84
C LYS A 181 20.70 -1.89 -3.03
N PRO A 182 20.71 -1.23 -1.87
CA PRO A 182 19.49 -0.84 -1.17
C PRO A 182 18.55 -0.07 -2.08
N LEU A 183 17.24 -0.15 -1.82
CA LEU A 183 16.25 0.63 -2.55
C LEU A 183 16.49 2.13 -2.34
N GLU A 184 16.47 2.90 -3.42
CA GLU A 184 16.53 4.37 -3.39
C GLU A 184 15.10 4.93 -3.32
N PHE A 185 14.85 5.82 -2.38
CA PHE A 185 13.53 6.40 -2.14
C PHE A 185 13.51 7.89 -2.48
N SER A 186 12.38 8.36 -3.01
CA SER A 186 12.20 9.78 -3.24
C SER A 186 12.12 10.57 -1.93
N PRO A 187 12.32 11.90 -1.95
CA PRO A 187 12.16 12.74 -0.76
C PRO A 187 10.79 12.59 -0.08
N SER A 188 9.71 12.42 -0.85
CA SER A 188 8.36 12.25 -0.29
C SER A 188 8.19 10.86 0.34
N ALA A 189 8.76 9.82 -0.26
CA ALA A 189 8.76 8.47 0.31
C ALA A 189 9.57 8.41 1.60
N LEU A 190 10.74 9.06 1.65
CA LEU A 190 11.54 9.19 2.87
C LEU A 190 10.76 9.90 4.00
N LYS A 191 10.06 10.99 3.69
CA LYS A 191 9.21 11.69 4.68
C LYS A 191 8.11 10.77 5.23
N ALA A 192 7.48 9.96 4.38
CA ALA A 192 6.45 9.01 4.81
C ALA A 192 7.03 7.88 5.67
N LEU A 193 8.21 7.35 5.31
CA LEU A 193 8.97 6.40 6.13
C LEU A 193 9.33 6.97 7.49
N ASP A 194 9.85 8.20 7.52
CA ASP A 194 10.24 8.88 8.76
C ASP A 194 9.03 9.12 9.67
N ALA A 195 7.92 9.62 9.12
CA ALA A 195 6.68 9.81 9.87
C ALA A 195 6.12 8.49 10.40
N GLY A 196 6.17 7.42 9.59
CA GLY A 196 5.82 6.07 10.02
C GLY A 196 6.71 5.58 11.16
N ARG A 197 8.02 5.81 11.08
CA ARG A 197 9.00 5.36 12.07
C ARG A 197 8.74 5.98 13.44
N GLU A 198 8.41 7.27 13.48
CA GLU A 198 8.09 7.95 14.74
C GLU A 198 6.82 7.39 15.40
N ILE A 199 5.83 6.95 14.61
CA ILE A 199 4.65 6.25 15.16
C ILE A 199 5.04 4.92 15.79
N TYR A 200 5.87 4.12 15.12
CA TYR A 200 6.33 2.83 15.66
C TYR A 200 7.19 2.99 16.91
N ARG A 201 8.14 3.94 16.90
CA ARG A 201 8.93 4.32 18.08
C ARG A 201 8.02 4.68 19.25
N TYR A 202 7.03 5.53 18.99
CA TYR A 202 6.14 5.99 20.04
C TYR A 202 5.32 4.85 20.64
N TYR A 203 4.82 3.94 19.81
CA TYR A 203 4.13 2.73 20.28
C TYR A 203 5.04 1.85 21.16
N HIS A 204 6.26 1.54 20.72
CA HIS A 204 7.15 0.67 21.50
C HIS A 204 7.65 1.31 22.80
N ALA A 205 7.71 2.64 22.86
CA ALA A 205 8.03 3.40 24.07
C ALA A 205 6.87 3.46 25.08
N LYS A 206 5.67 2.99 24.75
CA LYS A 206 4.54 3.01 25.68
C LYS A 206 4.72 2.08 26.88
N ASP A 207 4.03 2.45 27.94
CA ASP A 207 3.80 1.57 29.08
C ASP A 207 2.68 0.58 28.74
N PHE A 208 3.00 -0.70 28.87
CA PHE A 208 2.11 -1.83 28.60
C PHE A 208 1.74 -2.56 29.89
N THR A 209 1.88 -1.93 31.06
CA THR A 209 1.50 -2.54 32.35
C THR A 209 0.02 -2.97 32.36
N ASN A 210 -0.85 -2.25 31.66
CA ASN A 210 -2.29 -2.52 31.59
C ASN A 210 -2.79 -2.91 30.19
N ALA A 211 -1.91 -3.29 29.27
CA ALA A 211 -2.27 -3.68 27.90
C ALA A 211 -1.27 -4.71 27.36
N PRO A 212 -1.68 -5.70 26.54
CA PRO A 212 -0.74 -6.64 25.96
C PRO A 212 0.25 -5.90 25.04
N TYR A 213 1.54 -6.10 25.29
CA TYR A 213 2.60 -5.64 24.40
C TYR A 213 2.70 -6.58 23.19
N ASN A 214 2.98 -6.02 22.01
CA ASN A 214 3.27 -6.80 20.82
C ASN A 214 4.38 -6.12 20.01
N ALA A 215 5.54 -6.77 19.88
CA ALA A 215 6.65 -6.28 19.07
C ALA A 215 6.34 -6.30 17.57
N ASN A 216 5.45 -7.19 17.12
CA ASN A 216 5.11 -7.38 15.71
C ASN A 216 3.94 -6.49 15.23
N ALA A 217 3.49 -5.54 16.04
CA ALA A 217 2.33 -4.71 15.76
C ALA A 217 2.44 -4.04 14.39
N SER A 218 1.40 -4.21 13.56
CA SER A 218 1.25 -3.48 12.30
C SER A 218 0.82 -2.03 12.55
N LEU A 219 0.87 -1.17 11.53
CA LEU A 219 0.27 0.16 11.63
C LEU A 219 -1.23 0.08 11.96
N TYR A 220 -1.94 -0.95 11.49
CA TYR A 220 -3.35 -1.16 11.82
C TYR A 220 -3.53 -1.43 13.32
N ASP A 221 -2.71 -2.31 13.90
CA ASP A 221 -2.75 -2.64 15.33
C ASP A 221 -2.38 -1.42 16.19
N ILE A 222 -1.37 -0.64 15.77
CA ILE A 222 -0.98 0.59 16.46
C ILE A 222 -2.14 1.61 16.43
N LYS A 223 -2.80 1.76 15.27
CA LYS A 223 -4.00 2.61 15.18
C LYS A 223 -5.10 2.14 16.12
N GLU A 224 -5.33 0.84 16.21
CA GLU A 224 -6.32 0.28 17.15
C GLU A 224 -5.96 0.54 18.60
N PHE A 225 -4.70 0.39 18.99
CA PHE A 225 -4.22 0.70 20.34
C PHE A 225 -4.53 2.15 20.76
N PHE A 226 -4.31 3.12 19.87
CA PHE A 226 -4.51 4.54 20.18
C PHE A 226 -5.94 5.05 19.96
N GLN A 227 -6.64 4.53 18.95
CA GLN A 227 -7.95 5.03 18.53
C GLN A 227 -9.09 4.23 19.18
N GLY A 228 -8.85 2.97 19.53
CA GLY A 228 -9.87 2.03 19.95
C GLY A 228 -10.88 1.70 18.86
N ARG A 229 -11.90 0.92 19.22
CA ARG A 229 -13.04 0.59 18.36
C ARG A 229 -14.32 1.27 18.87
N ASN A 230 -15.29 1.44 17.98
CA ASN A 230 -16.64 1.85 18.36
C ASN A 230 -17.48 0.64 18.81
N ASP A 231 -18.74 0.90 19.22
CA ASP A 231 -19.67 -0.14 19.71
C ASP A 231 -20.00 -1.23 18.65
N GLN A 232 -19.72 -0.97 17.37
CA GLN A 232 -19.88 -1.92 16.27
C GLN A 232 -18.59 -2.69 15.95
N GLY A 233 -17.53 -2.50 16.74
CA GLY A 233 -16.23 -3.13 16.51
C GLY A 233 -15.42 -2.50 15.37
N LYS A 234 -15.84 -1.36 14.80
CA LYS A 234 -15.08 -0.64 13.76
C LYS A 234 -14.02 0.24 14.40
N LEU A 235 -12.82 0.27 13.82
CA LEU A 235 -11.76 1.19 14.22
C LEU A 235 -12.28 2.63 14.22
N ASN A 236 -12.04 3.35 15.32
CA ASN A 236 -12.44 4.75 15.45
C ASN A 236 -11.66 5.64 14.48
N ARG A 237 -12.16 6.86 14.26
CA ARG A 237 -11.42 7.88 13.50
C ARG A 237 -10.25 8.42 14.34
N PRO A 238 -9.16 8.90 13.70
CA PRO A 238 -8.02 9.45 14.43
C PRO A 238 -8.38 10.59 15.40
N THR A 239 -9.41 11.38 15.06
CA THR A 239 -9.90 12.48 15.90
C THR A 239 -10.47 12.02 17.26
N LYS A 240 -10.83 10.74 17.39
CA LYS A 240 -11.33 10.13 18.63
C LYS A 240 -10.23 9.57 19.54
N ALA A 241 -8.99 9.50 19.06
CA ALA A 241 -7.86 9.13 19.92
C ALA A 241 -7.72 10.15 21.07
N LYS A 242 -7.44 9.65 22.28
CA LYS A 242 -7.20 10.51 23.46
C LYS A 242 -5.77 11.04 23.52
N ASP A 243 -4.85 10.34 22.88
CA ASP A 243 -3.43 10.67 22.87
C ASP A 243 -3.15 11.75 21.81
N GLU A 244 -2.94 12.99 22.27
CA GLU A 244 -2.71 14.14 21.40
C GLU A 244 -1.36 14.09 20.68
N TYR A 245 -0.32 13.48 21.27
CA TYR A 245 0.97 13.33 20.59
C TYR A 245 0.87 12.32 19.45
N TYR A 246 0.20 11.18 19.69
CA TYR A 246 -0.11 10.22 18.63
C TYR A 246 -0.92 10.87 17.50
N LYS A 247 -1.92 11.69 17.80
CA LYS A 247 -2.69 12.43 16.78
C LYS A 247 -1.79 13.28 15.89
N GLN A 248 -0.84 13.99 16.48
CA GLN A 248 0.12 14.79 15.71
C GLN A 248 1.01 13.92 14.83
N LEU A 249 1.55 12.81 15.35
CA LEU A 249 2.35 11.86 14.57
C LEU A 249 1.56 11.28 13.40
N TYR A 250 0.30 10.90 13.63
CA TYR A 250 -0.56 10.35 12.59
C TYR A 250 -0.95 11.39 11.54
N ALA A 251 -1.19 12.65 11.95
CA ALA A 251 -1.42 13.76 11.02
C ALA A 251 -0.20 13.99 10.12
N ASN A 252 1.02 13.98 10.68
CA ASN A 252 2.27 14.11 9.92
C ASN A 252 2.40 12.98 8.87
N LEU A 253 2.07 11.73 9.24
CA LEU A 253 2.06 10.61 8.30
C LEU A 253 1.02 10.82 7.19
N GLN A 254 -0.18 11.31 7.53
CA GLN A 254 -1.22 11.57 6.54
C GLN A 254 -0.82 12.66 5.56
N ASP A 255 -0.15 13.72 6.02
CA ASP A 255 0.33 14.79 5.13
C ASP A 255 1.48 14.30 4.23
N ALA A 256 2.43 13.53 4.79
CA ALA A 256 3.48 12.90 3.99
C ALA A 256 2.91 11.94 2.92
N LEU A 257 1.86 11.19 3.24
CA LEU A 257 1.18 10.32 2.28
C LEU A 257 0.45 11.10 1.18
N LYS A 258 -0.11 12.28 1.48
CA LYS A 258 -0.72 13.14 0.45
C LYS A 258 0.33 13.64 -0.53
N ASP A 259 1.49 14.04 -0.03
CA ASP A 259 2.58 14.50 -0.89
C ASP A 259 3.17 13.36 -1.73
N LEU A 260 3.35 12.18 -1.15
CA LEU A 260 3.74 10.98 -1.88
C LEU A 260 2.69 10.60 -2.94
N ALA A 261 1.39 10.71 -2.65
CA ALA A 261 0.34 10.45 -3.61
C ALA A 261 0.40 11.40 -4.83
N LYS A 262 0.68 12.69 -4.60
CA LYS A 262 0.87 13.67 -5.70
C LYS A 262 2.05 13.34 -6.60
N GLU A 263 3.08 12.69 -6.06
CA GLU A 263 4.25 12.25 -6.82
C GLU A 263 3.98 10.99 -7.64
N ILE A 264 3.18 10.06 -7.09
CA ILE A 264 2.75 8.83 -7.80
C ILE A 264 1.73 9.15 -8.89
N GLN A 265 0.81 10.09 -8.64
CA GLN A 265 -0.31 10.41 -9.54
C GLN A 265 0.09 10.65 -11.02
N PRO A 266 1.08 11.51 -11.37
CA PRO A 266 1.45 11.71 -12.77
C PRO A 266 1.95 10.43 -13.43
N LYS A 267 2.61 9.53 -12.68
CA LYS A 267 3.09 8.23 -13.18
C LYS A 267 1.95 7.28 -13.55
N VAL A 268 0.79 7.41 -12.91
CA VAL A 268 -0.42 6.64 -13.26
C VAL A 268 -0.83 6.90 -14.70
N TYR A 269 -0.82 8.16 -15.12
CA TYR A 269 -1.16 8.57 -16.49
C TYR A 269 0.01 8.34 -17.45
N GLU A 270 1.25 8.66 -17.05
CA GLU A 270 2.47 8.42 -17.85
C GLU A 270 2.56 6.96 -18.31
N TYR A 271 2.31 6.02 -17.40
CA TYR A 271 2.37 4.59 -17.71
C TYR A 271 1.05 4.02 -18.20
N GLY A 272 -0.03 4.79 -18.26
CA GLY A 272 -1.30 4.38 -18.85
C GLY A 272 -2.17 3.48 -17.98
N PHE A 273 -1.92 3.45 -16.67
CA PHE A 273 -2.78 2.80 -15.68
C PHE A 273 -4.14 3.50 -15.59
N LEU A 274 -4.16 4.81 -15.81
CA LEU A 274 -5.36 5.58 -16.19
C LEU A 274 -5.08 6.30 -17.50
N ARG A 275 -6.15 6.55 -18.26
CA ARG A 275 -6.10 7.17 -19.58
C ARG A 275 -7.12 8.29 -19.60
N GLU A 276 -6.72 9.43 -20.16
CA GLU A 276 -7.58 10.60 -20.37
C GLU A 276 -8.49 10.41 -21.59
#